data_AF-A0A4P6KH70-F1
#
_entry.id   AF-A0A4P6KH70-F1
#
_cell.length_a   1.000
_cell.length_b   1.000
_cell.length_c   1.000
_cell.angle_alpha   90.00
_cell.angle_beta   90.00
_cell.angle_gamma   90.00
#
_symmetry.space_group_name_H-M   'P 1'
#
loop_
_entity.id
_entity.type
_entity.pdbx_description
1 polymer ?
#
loop_
_entity_poly.entity_id
_entity_poly.type
_entity_poly.pdbx_seq_one_letter_code
_entity_poly.pdbx_strand_id
1 'polypeptide(L)'
;MSITVSKTGISIPVLSERVRSVDIFFGEDRVWSIDLLAPPALRKGEYAWPAPIVPYLVGATEVSLRDSGTGERIAEVQARFSDADTVTRVRDADGIPLAINKWGRLGKTLERGNSGVQLRILDRTEEVIAHLTQIGLRPFVVGGTLLGGVRDQSLLPHDDDADVAYLSEHTNPVDVAREGFEVGHILESLGYEIVRHSATHMQLYFRDEFGALDHYVDVFAAFFSEDGCINQPFHVRGRMRPDQMLPFSTVTIQGREFPAPADPESWLVINYDENWRTPIPGYRLATPIDTVRRFQNWFGSFHQSRDFWNDHYRLLGVDDDTLWRTGAEWILAQHESLRAPWLVDLGCGTGRLGAEFAALNASRKVIAADYSPYALERAAEQRCDRFSVHHVNLFRTQSLALPRQAGIDGPFDLIGNHLFESLGRHALNQGFRIARMALRSGGSAVATLYGRRDLNRPHGDPMGWAIAPAWFVERAAHFGLDAEIVKLKPRSEEKRRAPYGVRFSLAPDIRTATKPKENS
;
A
#
# COMPACT_ATOMS: atom_id res chain seq x y z
N MET A 1 -5.42 1.38 -39.42
CA MET A 1 -4.23 0.63 -38.97
C MET A 1 -4.71 -0.64 -38.26
N SER A 2 -3.99 -1.77 -38.31
CA SER A 2 -4.44 -3.00 -37.64
C SER A 2 -3.82 -3.13 -36.24
N ILE A 3 -4.65 -3.47 -35.27
CA ILE A 3 -4.23 -4.00 -33.96
C ILE A 3 -4.39 -5.52 -33.97
N THR A 4 -3.59 -6.23 -33.18
CA THR A 4 -3.76 -7.67 -32.95
C THR A 4 -3.94 -7.90 -31.47
N VAL A 5 -4.94 -8.69 -31.11
CA VAL A 5 -5.30 -8.94 -29.71
C VAL A 5 -5.25 -10.43 -29.45
N SER A 6 -4.61 -10.81 -28.35
CA SER A 6 -4.51 -12.18 -27.88
C SER A 6 -4.81 -12.24 -26.37
N LYS A 7 -4.83 -13.45 -25.81
CA LYS A 7 -4.95 -13.65 -24.36
C LYS A 7 -3.74 -13.13 -23.57
N THR A 8 -2.58 -13.00 -24.22
CA THR A 8 -1.34 -12.55 -23.58
C THR A 8 -1.11 -11.05 -23.68
N GLY A 9 -1.68 -10.40 -24.68
CA GLY A 9 -1.49 -8.96 -24.86
C GLY A 9 -2.21 -8.36 -26.06
N ILE A 10 -1.85 -7.11 -26.34
CA ILE A 10 -2.29 -6.32 -27.48
C ILE A 10 -1.07 -5.76 -28.23
N SER A 11 -1.05 -5.92 -29.55
CA SER A 11 -0.08 -5.30 -30.43
C SER A 11 -0.65 -4.02 -31.01
N ILE A 12 0.02 -2.89 -30.77
CA ILE A 12 -0.39 -1.60 -31.29
C ILE A 12 0.38 -1.25 -32.58
N PRO A 13 -0.26 -0.58 -33.56
CA PRO A 13 0.38 -0.17 -34.80
C PRO A 13 1.44 0.91 -34.55
N VAL A 14 2.16 1.29 -35.60
CA VAL A 14 3.05 2.45 -35.55
C VAL A 14 2.20 3.71 -35.39
N LEU A 15 2.37 4.42 -34.28
CA LEU A 15 1.64 5.65 -33.98
C LEU A 15 2.50 6.88 -34.30
N SER A 16 1.85 7.97 -34.71
CA SER A 16 2.54 9.24 -34.96
C SER A 16 3.11 9.83 -33.67
N GLU A 17 4.14 10.68 -33.78
CA GLU A 17 4.72 11.37 -32.62
C GLU A 17 3.73 12.28 -31.89
N ARG A 18 2.67 12.72 -32.58
CA ARG A 18 1.61 13.56 -32.01
C ARG A 18 0.73 12.82 -31.01
N VAL A 19 0.57 11.51 -31.17
CA VAL A 19 -0.15 10.68 -30.20
C VAL A 19 0.76 10.48 -29.00
N ARG A 20 0.40 11.07 -27.86
CA ARG A 20 1.18 10.99 -26.62
C ARG A 20 0.78 9.81 -25.74
N SER A 21 -0.44 9.33 -25.89
CA SER A 21 -1.00 8.22 -25.14
C SER A 21 -2.19 7.63 -25.88
N VAL A 22 -2.54 6.39 -25.56
CA VAL A 22 -3.70 5.69 -26.13
C VAL A 22 -4.54 4.99 -25.06
N ASP A 23 -5.85 5.01 -25.26
CA ASP A 23 -6.83 4.33 -24.43
C ASP A 23 -7.33 3.06 -25.13
N ILE A 24 -7.41 1.97 -24.38
CA ILE A 24 -7.92 0.68 -24.81
C ILE A 24 -9.31 0.49 -24.20
N PHE A 25 -10.27 0.17 -25.05
CA PHE A 25 -11.67 -0.04 -24.70
C PHE A 25 -12.09 -1.47 -25.01
N PHE A 26 -12.91 -2.05 -24.13
CA PHE A 26 -13.68 -3.28 -24.39
C PHE A 26 -15.14 -2.89 -24.60
N GLY A 27 -15.60 -2.96 -25.85
CA GLY A 27 -16.83 -2.30 -26.29
C GLY A 27 -16.75 -0.79 -26.05
N GLU A 28 -17.64 -0.30 -25.18
CA GLU A 28 -17.70 1.11 -24.80
C GLU A 28 -16.97 1.43 -23.48
N ASP A 29 -16.49 0.42 -22.75
CA ASP A 29 -15.86 0.62 -21.44
C ASP A 29 -14.34 0.77 -21.62
N ARG A 30 -13.76 1.91 -21.20
CA ARG A 30 -12.29 2.07 -21.15
C ARG A 30 -11.73 1.13 -20.08
N VAL A 31 -10.74 0.33 -20.43
CA VAL A 31 -10.14 -0.66 -19.50
C VAL A 31 -8.69 -0.35 -19.14
N TRP A 32 -7.93 0.34 -20.00
CA TRP A 32 -6.52 0.63 -19.78
C TRP A 32 -6.02 1.78 -20.64
N SER A 33 -5.05 2.55 -20.15
CA SER A 33 -4.34 3.60 -20.91
C SER A 33 -2.85 3.31 -20.96
N ILE A 34 -2.23 3.56 -22.11
CA ILE A 34 -0.78 3.45 -22.35
C ILE A 34 -0.21 4.86 -22.58
N ASP A 35 0.66 5.30 -21.68
CA ASP A 35 1.49 6.49 -21.89
C ASP A 35 2.65 6.13 -22.85
N LEU A 36 2.71 6.78 -24.01
CA LEU A 36 3.74 6.53 -25.03
C LEU A 36 5.01 7.38 -24.82
N LEU A 37 5.05 8.21 -23.78
CA LEU A 37 6.20 9.03 -23.39
C LEU A 37 7.00 8.40 -22.24
N ALA A 38 6.36 7.59 -21.39
CA ALA A 38 7.01 6.93 -20.27
C ALA A 38 7.79 5.67 -20.68
N PRO A 39 9.09 5.53 -20.38
CA PRO A 39 9.81 4.28 -20.62
C PRO A 39 9.20 3.10 -19.83
N PRO A 40 9.16 1.86 -20.37
CA PRO A 40 9.72 1.42 -21.65
C PRO A 40 8.71 1.47 -22.81
N ALA A 41 7.76 2.41 -22.81
CA ALA A 41 6.67 2.43 -23.79
C ALA A 41 7.19 2.38 -25.24
N LEU A 42 6.60 1.46 -25.98
CA LEU A 42 6.86 1.22 -27.38
C LEU A 42 5.81 1.93 -28.23
N ARG A 43 6.20 2.89 -29.08
CA ARG A 43 5.28 3.49 -30.09
C ARG A 43 4.90 2.54 -31.23
N LYS A 44 5.32 1.27 -31.12
CA LYS A 44 5.00 0.10 -31.93
C LYS A 44 5.41 -1.16 -31.18
N GLY A 45 4.51 -2.13 -31.04
CA GLY A 45 4.88 -3.44 -30.48
C GLY A 45 3.80 -4.06 -29.62
N GLU A 46 4.15 -5.19 -28.99
CA GLU A 46 3.26 -5.94 -28.13
C GLU A 46 3.34 -5.44 -26.68
N TYR A 47 2.17 -5.24 -26.11
CA TYR A 47 1.96 -4.88 -24.73
C TYR A 47 1.25 -6.04 -24.03
N ALA A 48 1.89 -6.60 -23.01
CA ALA A 48 1.23 -7.57 -22.15
C ALA A 48 0.04 -6.92 -21.43
N TRP A 49 -1.03 -7.67 -21.23
CA TRP A 49 -2.15 -7.19 -20.42
C TRP A 49 -1.69 -6.91 -18.99
N PRO A 50 -2.14 -5.81 -18.37
CA PRO A 50 -1.99 -5.60 -16.94
C PRO A 50 -2.53 -6.81 -16.17
N ALA A 51 -1.75 -7.32 -15.21
CA ALA A 51 -2.10 -8.53 -14.46
C ALA A 51 -3.53 -8.50 -13.87
N PRO A 52 -4.05 -7.36 -13.35
CA PRO A 52 -5.43 -7.29 -12.85
C PRO A 52 -6.54 -7.48 -13.91
N ILE A 53 -6.27 -7.21 -15.20
CA ILE A 53 -7.25 -7.42 -16.28
C ILE A 53 -7.34 -8.91 -16.65
N VAL A 54 -6.25 -9.67 -16.52
CA VAL A 54 -6.13 -11.05 -17.01
C VAL A 54 -7.28 -11.97 -16.57
N PRO A 55 -7.75 -11.95 -15.30
CA PRO A 55 -8.89 -12.77 -14.86
C PRO A 55 -10.19 -12.50 -15.62
N TYR A 56 -10.36 -11.29 -16.16
CA TYR A 56 -11.56 -10.87 -16.91
C TYR A 56 -11.50 -11.24 -18.38
N LEU A 57 -10.38 -11.72 -18.90
CA LEU A 57 -10.18 -12.09 -20.31
C LEU A 57 -10.85 -13.44 -20.63
N VAL A 58 -12.17 -13.46 -20.50
CA VAL A 58 -13.05 -14.61 -20.73
C VAL A 58 -14.16 -14.19 -21.69
N GLY A 59 -14.29 -14.93 -22.79
CA GLY A 59 -15.28 -14.69 -23.83
C GLY A 59 -14.74 -13.91 -25.01
N ALA A 60 -15.58 -13.06 -25.62
CA ALA A 60 -15.22 -12.19 -26.73
C ALA A 60 -15.75 -10.76 -26.56
N THR A 61 -15.08 -9.78 -27.15
CA THR A 61 -15.52 -8.38 -27.16
C THR A 61 -14.88 -7.61 -28.31
N GLU A 62 -15.46 -6.47 -28.64
CA GLU A 62 -14.79 -5.48 -29.49
C GLU A 62 -13.68 -4.81 -28.69
N VAL A 63 -12.47 -4.78 -29.23
CA VAL A 63 -11.36 -4.04 -28.64
C VAL A 63 -11.06 -2.85 -29.54
N SER A 64 -11.15 -1.64 -29.01
CA SER A 64 -10.78 -0.42 -29.74
C SER A 64 -9.64 0.32 -29.07
N LEU A 65 -8.78 0.92 -29.90
CA LEU A 65 -7.69 1.79 -29.51
C LEU A 65 -8.06 3.22 -29.91
N ARG A 66 -8.06 4.14 -28.94
CA ARG A 66 -8.39 5.55 -29.16
C ARG A 66 -7.24 6.45 -28.73
N ASP A 67 -7.02 7.55 -29.42
CA ASP A 67 -6.10 8.60 -28.94
C ASP A 67 -6.72 9.21 -27.67
N SER A 68 -6.00 9.13 -26.55
CA SER A 68 -6.55 9.59 -25.27
C SER A 68 -6.73 11.12 -25.20
N GLY A 69 -5.99 11.88 -26.03
CA GLY A 69 -6.05 13.34 -26.04
C GLY A 69 -7.18 13.89 -26.91
N THR A 70 -7.50 13.21 -28.02
CA THR A 70 -8.54 13.66 -28.96
C THR A 70 -9.82 12.82 -28.93
N GLY A 71 -9.76 11.62 -28.34
CA GLY A 71 -10.83 10.62 -28.39
C GLY A 71 -10.96 9.92 -29.75
N GLU A 72 -10.13 10.25 -30.74
CA GLU A 72 -10.21 9.68 -32.09
C GLU A 72 -9.92 8.18 -32.07
N ARG A 73 -10.79 7.39 -32.72
CA ARG A 73 -10.60 5.94 -32.83
C ARG A 73 -9.50 5.64 -33.85
N ILE A 74 -8.39 5.06 -33.39
CA ILE A 74 -7.22 4.71 -34.19
C ILE A 74 -7.38 3.35 -34.87
N ALA A 75 -7.90 2.37 -34.13
CA ALA A 75 -8.06 0.99 -34.59
C ALA A 75 -9.12 0.24 -33.78
N GLU A 76 -9.62 -0.85 -34.36
CA GLU A 76 -10.64 -1.70 -33.77
C GLU A 76 -10.49 -3.14 -34.27
N VAL A 77 -10.79 -4.12 -33.41
CA VAL A 77 -10.87 -5.53 -33.79
C VAL A 77 -11.83 -6.29 -32.89
N GLN A 78 -12.50 -7.31 -33.42
CA GLN A 78 -13.21 -8.29 -32.61
C GLN A 78 -12.20 -9.30 -32.03
N ALA A 79 -12.08 -9.34 -30.70
CA ALA A 79 -11.15 -10.21 -30.00
C ALA A 79 -11.88 -11.30 -29.23
N ARG A 80 -11.40 -12.55 -29.34
CA ARG A 80 -11.85 -13.68 -28.53
C ARG A 80 -10.72 -14.13 -27.62
N PHE A 81 -10.95 -14.11 -26.30
CA PHE A 81 -9.98 -14.51 -25.28
C PHE A 81 -10.17 -15.96 -24.80
N SER A 82 -11.38 -16.52 -24.97
CA SER A 82 -11.67 -17.93 -24.69
C SER A 82 -12.89 -18.44 -25.48
N ASP A 83 -13.14 -19.75 -25.41
CA ASP A 83 -14.31 -20.39 -26.03
C ASP A 83 -15.62 -20.18 -25.26
N ALA A 84 -15.57 -19.57 -24.07
CA ALA A 84 -16.78 -19.19 -23.33
C ALA A 84 -17.69 -18.28 -24.18
N ASP A 85 -18.99 -18.58 -24.18
CA ASP A 85 -20.01 -17.80 -24.89
C ASP A 85 -20.51 -16.64 -24.01
N THR A 86 -19.60 -15.72 -23.69
CA THR A 86 -19.88 -14.53 -22.90
C THR A 86 -19.21 -13.30 -23.52
N VAL A 87 -19.75 -12.12 -23.24
CA VAL A 87 -19.11 -10.86 -23.62
C VAL A 87 -18.08 -10.49 -22.56
N THR A 88 -16.82 -10.32 -22.98
CA THR A 88 -15.74 -9.88 -22.09
C THR A 88 -16.04 -8.49 -21.57
N ARG A 89 -16.16 -8.35 -20.25
CA ARG A 89 -16.30 -7.05 -19.56
C ARG A 89 -15.42 -7.02 -18.32
N VAL A 90 -14.80 -5.88 -18.07
CA VAL A 90 -14.02 -5.64 -16.84
C VAL A 90 -14.91 -4.83 -15.91
N ARG A 91 -15.62 -5.51 -15.02
CA ARG A 91 -16.63 -4.95 -14.12
C ARG A 91 -16.49 -5.52 -12.71
N ASP A 92 -16.91 -4.78 -11.69
CA ASP A 92 -17.02 -5.31 -10.33
C ASP A 92 -18.27 -6.20 -10.15
N ALA A 93 -18.49 -6.69 -8.92
CA ALA A 93 -19.62 -7.56 -8.60
C ALA A 93 -20.99 -6.89 -8.80
N ASP A 94 -21.04 -5.55 -8.71
CA ASP A 94 -22.24 -4.74 -8.91
C ASP A 94 -22.43 -4.33 -10.37
N GLY A 95 -21.51 -4.76 -11.25
CA GLY A 95 -21.56 -4.49 -12.68
C GLY A 95 -21.01 -3.11 -13.07
N ILE A 96 -20.32 -2.41 -12.18
CA ILE A 96 -19.70 -1.11 -12.48
C ILE A 96 -18.43 -1.34 -13.32
N PRO A 97 -18.22 -0.63 -14.45
CA PRO A 97 -17.00 -0.72 -15.24
C PRO A 97 -15.75 -0.36 -14.44
N LEU A 98 -14.69 -1.15 -14.65
CA LEU A 98 -13.39 -0.96 -14.03
C LEU A 98 -12.32 -0.66 -15.08
N ALA A 99 -11.39 0.22 -14.75
CA ALA A 99 -10.22 0.51 -15.56
C ALA A 99 -8.94 0.48 -14.72
N ILE A 100 -7.81 0.24 -15.38
CA ILE A 100 -6.50 0.38 -14.78
C ILE A 100 -6.23 1.86 -14.46
N ASN A 101 -6.07 2.17 -13.18
CA ASN A 101 -5.76 3.49 -12.67
C ASN A 101 -4.25 3.82 -12.76
N LYS A 102 -3.88 5.03 -12.30
CA LYS A 102 -2.48 5.52 -12.26
C LYS A 102 -1.52 4.62 -11.47
N TRP A 103 -2.05 3.76 -10.60
CA TRP A 103 -1.31 2.80 -9.78
C TRP A 103 -1.21 1.39 -10.39
N GLY A 104 -1.76 1.18 -11.59
CA GLY A 104 -1.75 -0.13 -12.25
C GLY A 104 -2.79 -1.11 -11.72
N ARG A 105 -3.80 -0.66 -10.97
CA ARG A 105 -4.89 -1.48 -10.40
C ARG A 105 -6.24 -1.15 -11.01
N LEU A 106 -7.17 -2.08 -10.92
CA LEU A 106 -8.56 -1.81 -11.31
C LEU A 106 -9.22 -0.87 -10.30
N GLY A 107 -9.75 0.24 -10.79
CA GLY A 107 -10.62 1.17 -10.06
C GLY A 107 -11.89 1.45 -10.86
N LYS A 108 -12.94 1.91 -10.17
CA LYS A 108 -14.23 2.26 -10.78
C LYS A 108 -14.03 3.42 -11.76
N THR A 109 -14.63 3.35 -12.94
CA THR A 109 -14.63 4.50 -13.87
C THR A 109 -15.83 5.40 -13.61
N LEU A 110 -15.60 6.72 -13.57
CA LEU A 110 -16.66 7.70 -13.25
C LEU A 110 -17.65 7.89 -14.41
N GLU A 111 -17.28 7.53 -15.64
CA GLU A 111 -18.03 7.88 -16.85
C GLU A 111 -19.32 7.07 -17.03
N ARG A 112 -19.44 5.86 -16.48
CA ARG A 112 -20.68 5.05 -16.53
C ARG A 112 -20.86 4.22 -15.27
N GLY A 113 -21.86 4.53 -14.46
CA GLY A 113 -22.31 3.68 -13.35
C GLY A 113 -22.19 4.28 -11.95
N ASN A 114 -21.49 5.40 -11.78
CA ASN A 114 -21.41 6.13 -10.50
C ASN A 114 -21.85 7.60 -10.64
N SER A 115 -23.07 7.84 -11.14
CA SER A 115 -23.59 9.19 -11.33
C SER A 115 -23.60 9.96 -10.00
N GLY A 116 -23.05 11.17 -10.02
CA GLY A 116 -23.02 12.08 -8.87
C GLY A 116 -21.86 11.86 -7.89
N VAL A 117 -20.96 10.90 -8.13
CA VAL A 117 -19.79 10.68 -7.25
C VAL A 117 -18.90 11.92 -7.14
N GLN A 118 -18.69 12.65 -8.23
CA GLN A 118 -17.92 13.91 -8.19
C GLN A 118 -18.56 14.94 -7.26
N LEU A 119 -19.89 15.06 -7.27
CA LEU A 119 -20.60 15.95 -6.35
C LEU A 119 -20.42 15.48 -4.90
N ARG A 120 -20.52 14.17 -4.63
CA ARG A 120 -20.27 13.62 -3.29
C ARG A 120 -18.83 13.85 -2.82
N ILE A 121 -17.85 13.69 -3.71
CA ILE A 121 -16.44 13.98 -3.45
C ILE A 121 -16.28 15.46 -3.09
N LEU A 122 -16.90 16.38 -3.85
CA LEU A 122 -16.85 17.81 -3.55
C LEU A 122 -17.54 18.15 -2.23
N ASP A 123 -18.70 17.56 -1.93
CA ASP A 123 -19.41 17.74 -0.65
C ASP A 123 -18.50 17.33 0.53
N ARG A 124 -17.84 16.17 0.44
CA ARG A 124 -16.90 15.70 1.46
C ARG A 124 -15.63 16.54 1.53
N THR A 125 -15.16 17.07 0.40
CA THR A 125 -13.99 17.95 0.35
C THR A 125 -14.26 19.26 1.09
N GLU A 126 -15.43 19.88 0.87
CA GLU A 126 -15.86 21.08 1.60
C GLU A 126 -16.00 20.82 3.10
N GLU A 127 -16.60 19.68 3.47
CA GLU A 127 -16.73 19.26 4.87
C GLU A 127 -15.36 19.11 5.56
N VAL A 128 -14.42 18.41 4.91
CA VAL A 128 -13.06 18.22 5.44
C VAL A 128 -12.32 19.55 5.56
N ILE A 129 -12.40 20.43 4.55
CA ILE A 129 -11.81 21.77 4.60
C ILE A 129 -12.40 22.59 5.74
N ALA A 130 -13.73 22.53 5.95
CA ALA A 130 -14.38 23.23 7.04
C ALA A 130 -13.90 22.74 8.41
N HIS A 131 -13.83 21.42 8.63
CA HIS A 131 -13.31 20.86 9.88
C HIS A 131 -11.84 21.19 10.10
N LEU A 132 -10.98 21.08 9.08
CA LEU A 132 -9.56 21.47 9.19
C LEU A 132 -9.41 22.97 9.53
N THR A 133 -10.27 23.82 8.98
CA THR A 133 -10.28 25.26 9.31
C THR A 133 -10.73 25.50 10.76
N GLN A 134 -11.76 24.78 11.22
CA GLN A 134 -12.29 24.90 12.58
C GLN A 134 -11.27 24.49 13.66
N ILE A 135 -10.39 23.53 13.36
CA ILE A 135 -9.31 23.12 14.26
C ILE A 135 -8.08 24.06 14.17
N GLY A 136 -8.18 25.16 13.42
CA GLY A 136 -7.17 26.21 13.36
C GLY A 136 -6.11 26.04 12.27
N LEU A 137 -6.31 25.12 11.32
CA LEU A 137 -5.38 24.91 10.22
C LEU A 137 -5.74 25.73 8.99
N ARG A 138 -4.83 25.73 8.00
CA ARG A 138 -4.97 26.44 6.72
C ARG A 138 -5.07 25.42 5.57
N PRO A 139 -6.24 24.82 5.34
CA PRO A 139 -6.45 23.85 4.26
C PRO A 139 -6.55 24.49 2.88
N PHE A 140 -6.13 23.76 1.85
CA PHE A 140 -6.18 24.14 0.44
C PHE A 140 -6.17 22.89 -0.45
N VAL A 141 -6.71 22.97 -1.66
CA VAL A 141 -6.72 21.84 -2.61
C VAL A 141 -5.35 21.68 -3.28
N VAL A 142 -4.94 20.43 -3.53
CA VAL A 142 -3.65 20.09 -4.16
C VAL A 142 -3.85 19.01 -5.21
N GLY A 143 -2.75 18.46 -5.76
CA GLY A 143 -2.80 17.26 -6.60
C GLY A 143 -3.69 17.40 -7.84
N GLY A 144 -4.43 16.32 -8.12
CA GLY A 144 -5.35 16.26 -9.26
C GLY A 144 -6.51 17.24 -9.11
N THR A 145 -6.96 17.47 -7.88
CA THR A 145 -8.04 18.41 -7.54
C THR A 145 -7.67 19.85 -7.89
N LEU A 146 -6.48 20.31 -7.51
CA LEU A 146 -6.00 21.65 -7.87
C LEU A 146 -5.80 21.78 -9.38
N LEU A 147 -5.20 20.76 -10.02
CA LEU A 147 -4.99 20.74 -11.47
C LEU A 147 -6.31 20.87 -12.23
N GLY A 148 -7.31 20.09 -11.84
CA GLY A 148 -8.66 20.15 -12.41
C GLY A 148 -9.31 21.53 -12.22
N GLY A 149 -9.19 22.13 -11.03
CA GLY A 149 -9.71 23.47 -10.77
C GLY A 149 -9.05 24.59 -11.58
N VAL A 150 -7.73 24.54 -11.76
CA VAL A 150 -6.99 25.56 -12.52
C VAL A 150 -7.18 25.38 -14.04
N ARG A 151 -7.19 24.14 -14.54
CA ARG A 151 -7.18 23.86 -15.98
C ARG A 151 -8.59 23.72 -16.57
N ASP A 152 -9.43 22.93 -15.92
CA ASP A 152 -10.69 22.43 -16.48
C ASP A 152 -11.93 22.98 -15.76
N GLN A 153 -11.74 23.64 -14.60
CA GLN A 153 -12.80 24.05 -13.68
C GLN A 153 -13.72 22.89 -13.25
N SER A 154 -13.17 21.68 -13.23
CA SER A 154 -13.85 20.44 -12.83
C SER A 154 -12.86 19.47 -12.19
N LEU A 155 -13.33 18.47 -11.45
CA LEU A 155 -12.51 17.30 -11.13
C LEU A 155 -12.09 16.60 -12.43
N LEU A 156 -10.94 15.92 -12.44
CA LEU A 156 -10.52 15.23 -13.65
C LEU A 156 -11.46 14.04 -13.90
N PRO A 157 -11.73 13.67 -15.18
CA PRO A 157 -12.71 12.63 -15.52
C PRO A 157 -12.46 11.23 -14.91
N HIS A 158 -11.27 11.00 -14.34
CA HIS A 158 -10.81 9.73 -13.81
C HIS A 158 -10.34 9.81 -12.35
N ASP A 159 -10.60 10.93 -11.66
CA ASP A 159 -10.32 11.08 -10.23
C ASP A 159 -11.38 10.32 -9.40
N ASP A 160 -10.97 9.29 -8.67
CA ASP A 160 -11.81 8.58 -7.70
C ASP A 160 -11.71 9.17 -6.29
N ASP A 161 -10.99 10.29 -6.17
CA ASP A 161 -10.58 10.94 -4.93
C ASP A 161 -10.55 12.47 -5.06
N ALA A 162 -10.34 13.13 -3.93
CA ALA A 162 -9.88 14.52 -3.90
C ALA A 162 -8.71 14.69 -2.95
N ASP A 163 -7.81 15.62 -3.29
CA ASP A 163 -6.59 15.90 -2.55
C ASP A 163 -6.69 17.26 -1.83
N VAL A 164 -6.55 17.24 -0.50
CA VAL A 164 -6.48 18.42 0.37
C VAL A 164 -5.15 18.42 1.12
N ALA A 165 -4.47 19.55 1.16
CA ALA A 165 -3.37 19.75 2.09
C ALA A 165 -3.74 20.83 3.10
N TYR A 166 -3.10 20.84 4.27
CA TYR A 166 -3.07 22.00 5.15
C TYR A 166 -1.65 22.51 5.32
N LEU A 167 -1.48 23.83 5.41
CA LEU A 167 -0.16 24.44 5.60
C LEU A 167 0.18 24.55 7.09
N SER A 168 1.01 23.62 7.56
CA SER A 168 1.62 23.62 8.89
C SER A 168 2.40 24.92 9.15
N GLU A 169 2.40 25.37 10.40
CA GLU A 169 3.29 26.46 10.85
C GLU A 169 4.68 25.94 11.23
N HIS A 170 4.84 24.63 11.37
CA HIS A 170 6.11 24.02 11.72
C HIS A 170 7.02 23.90 10.50
N THR A 171 8.32 24.08 10.72
CA THR A 171 9.36 23.91 9.68
C THR A 171 10.19 22.64 9.90
N ASN A 172 10.14 22.07 11.11
CA ASN A 172 10.84 20.86 11.48
C ASN A 172 9.97 19.63 11.17
N PRO A 173 10.47 18.64 10.39
CA PRO A 173 9.71 17.45 10.03
C PRO A 173 9.17 16.65 11.23
N VAL A 174 9.85 16.67 12.38
CA VAL A 174 9.40 15.94 13.58
C VAL A 174 8.14 16.59 14.17
N ASP A 175 8.09 17.93 14.21
CA ASP A 175 6.93 18.66 14.69
C ASP A 175 5.75 18.53 13.73
N VAL A 176 6.00 18.57 12.42
CA VAL A 176 4.98 18.30 11.39
C VAL A 176 4.43 16.86 11.50
N ALA A 177 5.30 15.88 11.79
CA ALA A 177 4.86 14.49 12.01
C ALA A 177 3.97 14.37 13.26
N ARG A 178 4.31 15.09 14.34
CA ARG A 178 3.49 15.13 15.57
C ARG A 178 2.12 15.76 15.29
N GLU A 179 2.10 16.92 14.63
CA GLU A 179 0.88 17.59 14.20
C GLU A 179 0.01 16.66 13.33
N GLY A 180 0.58 15.97 12.35
CA GLY A 180 -0.16 15.02 11.51
C GLY A 180 -0.83 13.87 12.29
N PHE A 181 -0.20 13.38 13.36
CA PHE A 181 -0.85 12.43 14.26
C PHE A 181 -1.97 13.09 15.07
N GLU A 182 -1.75 14.26 15.67
CA GLU A 182 -2.75 15.00 16.45
C GLU A 182 -4.00 15.32 15.60
N VAL A 183 -3.80 15.87 14.41
CA VAL A 183 -4.88 16.18 13.47
C VAL A 183 -5.68 14.94 13.13
N GLY A 184 -5.02 13.81 12.83
CA GLY A 184 -5.76 12.60 12.51
C GLY A 184 -6.52 12.03 13.72
N HIS A 185 -6.04 12.17 14.97
CA HIS A 185 -6.83 11.78 16.15
C HIS A 185 -8.07 12.66 16.31
N ILE A 186 -7.95 13.96 16.03
CA ILE A 186 -9.09 14.88 16.05
C ILE A 186 -10.12 14.47 14.98
N LEU A 187 -9.68 14.20 13.75
CA LEU A 187 -10.56 13.74 12.68
C LEU A 187 -11.21 12.38 13.00
N GLU A 188 -10.47 11.42 13.57
CA GLU A 188 -11.04 10.16 14.08
C GLU A 188 -12.13 10.43 15.15
N SER A 189 -11.93 11.40 16.04
CA SER A 189 -12.92 11.78 17.06
C SER A 189 -14.17 12.47 16.48
N LEU A 190 -14.06 13.05 15.29
CA LEU A 190 -15.20 13.58 14.52
C LEU A 190 -15.95 12.49 13.74
N GLY A 191 -15.48 11.24 13.78
CA GLY A 191 -16.12 10.08 13.16
C GLY A 191 -15.56 9.68 11.81
N TYR A 192 -14.44 10.27 11.36
CA TYR A 192 -13.80 9.85 10.11
C TYR A 192 -13.11 8.48 10.27
N GLU A 193 -13.35 7.60 9.31
CA GLU A 193 -12.53 6.41 9.12
C GLU A 193 -11.24 6.80 8.39
N ILE A 194 -10.10 6.62 9.05
CA ILE A 194 -8.80 7.06 8.53
C ILE A 194 -7.88 5.88 8.20
N VAL A 195 -7.35 5.91 6.98
CA VAL A 195 -6.27 5.03 6.53
C VAL A 195 -4.99 5.84 6.39
N ARG A 196 -4.00 5.58 7.25
CA ARG A 196 -2.73 6.33 7.27
C ARG A 196 -1.69 5.71 6.35
N HIS A 197 -1.07 6.55 5.52
CA HIS A 197 0.02 6.19 4.62
C HIS A 197 1.39 6.58 5.14
N SER A 198 1.46 7.67 5.91
CA SER A 198 2.63 8.15 6.64
C SER A 198 2.16 8.97 7.86
N ALA A 199 3.08 9.62 8.58
CA ALA A 199 2.72 10.55 9.65
C ALA A 199 1.96 11.80 9.15
N THR A 200 2.08 12.13 7.86
CA THR A 200 1.59 13.38 7.26
C THR A 200 0.72 13.17 6.03
N HIS A 201 0.28 11.93 5.80
CA HIS A 201 -0.59 11.55 4.68
C HIS A 201 -1.61 10.54 5.18
N MET A 202 -2.88 10.90 5.08
CA MET A 202 -4.00 10.08 5.51
C MET A 202 -5.15 10.16 4.52
N GLN A 203 -5.84 9.04 4.32
CA GLN A 203 -7.05 8.92 3.53
C GLN A 203 -8.25 8.86 4.44
N LEU A 204 -9.24 9.72 4.20
CA LEU A 204 -10.54 9.69 4.86
C LEU A 204 -11.49 8.91 3.97
N TYR A 205 -11.94 7.75 4.44
CA TYR A 205 -12.79 6.84 3.69
C TYR A 205 -14.26 7.23 3.84
N PHE A 206 -14.98 7.24 2.70
CA PHE A 206 -16.42 7.43 2.66
C PHE A 206 -17.05 6.21 2.01
N ARG A 207 -17.94 5.56 2.77
CA ARG A 207 -18.63 4.33 2.35
C ARG A 207 -20.02 4.63 1.82
N ASP A 208 -20.50 3.77 0.91
CA ASP A 208 -21.88 3.78 0.46
C ASP A 208 -22.83 3.14 1.49
N GLU A 209 -24.12 3.10 1.16
CA GLU A 209 -25.17 2.53 2.01
C GLU A 209 -25.01 1.02 2.28
N PHE A 210 -24.22 0.32 1.46
CA PHE A 210 -23.91 -1.11 1.60
C PHE A 210 -22.59 -1.34 2.35
N GLY A 211 -21.90 -0.27 2.77
CA GLY A 211 -20.64 -0.32 3.50
C GLY A 211 -19.41 -0.52 2.60
N ALA A 212 -19.56 -0.52 1.27
CA ALA A 212 -18.41 -0.56 0.37
C ALA A 212 -17.76 0.82 0.27
N LEU A 213 -16.45 0.86 -0.02
CA LEU A 213 -15.74 2.12 -0.24
C LEU A 213 -16.30 2.78 -1.52
N ASP A 214 -16.86 3.98 -1.39
CA ASP A 214 -17.37 4.77 -2.52
C ASP A 214 -16.28 5.70 -3.06
N HIS A 215 -15.70 6.53 -2.18
CA HIS A 215 -14.62 7.47 -2.50
C HIS A 215 -13.80 7.80 -1.24
N TYR A 216 -12.71 8.55 -1.40
CA TYR A 216 -11.91 9.04 -0.29
C TYR A 216 -11.41 10.47 -0.54
N VAL A 217 -11.09 11.16 0.56
CA VAL A 217 -10.36 12.44 0.51
C VAL A 217 -8.99 12.21 1.12
N ASP A 218 -7.96 12.51 0.33
CA ASP A 218 -6.58 12.49 0.76
C ASP A 218 -6.24 13.80 1.50
N VAL A 219 -5.69 13.69 2.71
CA VAL A 219 -5.28 14.82 3.54
C VAL A 219 -3.79 14.77 3.82
N PHE A 220 -3.10 15.85 3.45
CA PHE A 220 -1.65 16.00 3.60
C PHE A 220 -1.27 17.14 4.53
N ALA A 221 -0.16 17.01 5.26
CA ALA A 221 0.49 18.12 5.93
C ALA A 221 1.54 18.77 5.00
N ALA A 222 1.29 19.98 4.52
CA ALA A 222 2.25 20.76 3.75
C ALA A 222 3.05 21.69 4.67
N PHE A 223 4.35 21.87 4.42
CA PHE A 223 5.19 22.74 5.24
C PHE A 223 6.42 23.29 4.52
N PHE A 224 6.88 24.47 4.94
CA PHE A 224 8.16 25.02 4.52
C PHE A 224 9.29 24.45 5.37
N SER A 225 10.32 23.87 4.77
CA SER A 225 11.55 23.53 5.48
C SER A 225 12.50 24.73 5.54
N GLU A 226 13.42 24.73 6.51
CA GLU A 226 14.40 25.81 6.72
C GLU A 226 15.25 26.13 5.48
N ASP A 227 15.43 25.16 4.61
CA ASP A 227 16.13 25.34 3.35
C ASP A 227 15.33 26.14 2.31
N GLY A 228 14.10 26.59 2.60
CA GLY A 228 13.25 27.38 1.72
C GLY A 228 12.49 26.57 0.67
N CYS A 229 12.34 25.26 0.89
CA CYS A 229 11.49 24.41 0.06
C CYS A 229 10.10 24.24 0.68
N ILE A 230 9.06 24.25 -0.14
CA ILE A 230 7.74 23.73 0.23
C ILE A 230 7.75 22.21 0.09
N ASN A 231 7.08 21.51 1.00
CA ASN A 231 6.98 20.05 1.02
C ASN A 231 5.52 19.65 1.20
N GLN A 232 5.00 18.76 0.35
CA GLN A 232 3.81 17.95 0.62
C GLN A 232 4.27 16.48 0.62
N PRO A 233 4.47 15.86 1.79
CA PRO A 233 5.13 14.57 1.90
C PRO A 233 4.38 13.43 1.21
N PHE A 234 4.86 13.09 0.03
CA PHE A 234 4.59 11.92 -0.80
C PHE A 234 5.36 12.12 -2.11
N HIS A 235 5.27 13.34 -2.66
CA HIS A 235 5.83 13.70 -3.96
C HIS A 235 6.41 15.13 -4.02
N VAL A 236 5.66 16.14 -3.57
CA VAL A 236 6.01 17.56 -3.79
C VAL A 236 7.16 17.99 -2.88
N ARG A 237 8.27 18.39 -3.50
CA ARG A 237 9.33 19.16 -2.84
C ARG A 237 9.98 20.10 -3.84
N GLY A 238 9.89 21.41 -3.61
CA GLY A 238 10.46 22.40 -4.52
C GLY A 238 10.68 23.75 -3.87
N ARG A 239 11.44 24.62 -4.54
CA ARG A 239 11.60 26.01 -4.12
C ARG A 239 10.30 26.75 -4.37
N MET A 240 9.80 27.43 -3.35
CA MET A 240 8.62 28.29 -3.43
C MET A 240 8.78 29.42 -2.43
N ARG A 241 8.42 30.64 -2.80
CA ARG A 241 8.47 31.76 -1.86
C ARG A 241 7.19 31.82 -1.03
N PRO A 242 7.24 32.34 0.21
CA PRO A 242 6.04 32.47 1.05
C PRO A 242 4.90 33.27 0.40
N ASP A 243 5.20 34.32 -0.38
CA ASP A 243 4.21 35.14 -1.11
C ASP A 243 3.53 34.41 -2.27
N GLN A 244 4.12 33.32 -2.76
CA GLN A 244 3.48 32.44 -3.75
C GLN A 244 2.51 31.46 -3.08
N MET A 245 2.64 31.26 -1.77
CA MET A 245 1.76 30.37 -1.00
C MET A 245 0.64 31.14 -0.32
N LEU A 246 0.97 32.26 0.32
CA LEU A 246 0.04 33.04 1.14
C LEU A 246 0.00 34.52 0.72
N PRO A 247 -1.15 35.22 0.89
CA PRO A 247 -2.44 34.67 1.33
C PRO A 247 -3.04 33.73 0.29
N PHE A 248 -3.85 32.74 0.70
CA PHE A 248 -4.49 31.83 -0.24
C PHE A 248 -5.36 32.57 -1.26
N SER A 249 -5.33 32.08 -2.48
CA SER A 249 -6.29 32.43 -3.54
C SER A 249 -7.46 31.43 -3.53
N THR A 250 -8.34 31.52 -4.52
CA THR A 250 -9.43 30.56 -4.72
C THR A 250 -9.40 30.00 -6.14
N VAL A 251 -9.80 28.73 -6.28
CA VAL A 251 -10.09 28.09 -7.57
C VAL A 251 -11.54 27.64 -7.60
N THR A 252 -12.15 27.62 -8.78
CA THR A 252 -13.53 27.18 -8.97
C THR A 252 -13.57 25.77 -9.56
N ILE A 253 -14.24 24.85 -8.88
CA ILE A 253 -14.43 23.47 -9.33
C ILE A 253 -15.93 23.20 -9.37
N GLN A 254 -16.48 22.97 -10.56
CA GLN A 254 -17.93 22.74 -10.77
C GLN A 254 -18.81 23.82 -10.10
N GLY A 255 -18.38 25.08 -10.15
CA GLY A 255 -19.10 26.22 -9.59
C GLY A 255 -18.92 26.42 -8.07
N ARG A 256 -18.11 25.60 -7.40
CA ARG A 256 -17.78 25.73 -5.97
C ARG A 256 -16.37 26.31 -5.80
N GLU A 257 -16.17 27.12 -4.78
CA GLU A 257 -14.87 27.77 -4.51
C GLU A 257 -14.06 26.99 -3.47
N PHE A 258 -12.81 26.71 -3.79
CA PHE A 258 -11.87 26.02 -2.90
C PHE A 258 -10.61 26.87 -2.67
N PRO A 259 -10.05 26.89 -1.45
CA PRO A 259 -8.79 27.58 -1.19
C PRO A 259 -7.65 26.94 -1.97
N ALA A 260 -6.77 27.77 -2.53
CA ALA A 260 -5.60 27.36 -3.28
C ALA A 260 -4.37 28.23 -2.90
N PRO A 261 -3.14 27.81 -3.24
CA PRO A 261 -1.96 28.66 -3.07
C PRO A 261 -2.16 30.05 -3.72
N ALA A 262 -1.49 31.09 -3.23
CA ALA A 262 -1.55 32.42 -3.83
C ALA A 262 -1.21 32.42 -5.33
N ASP A 263 -0.25 31.58 -5.71
CA ASP A 263 0.16 31.28 -7.09
C ASP A 263 0.01 29.76 -7.34
N PRO A 264 -1.17 29.31 -7.79
CA PRO A 264 -1.43 27.90 -8.07
C PRO A 264 -0.51 27.30 -9.14
N GLU A 265 -0.08 28.11 -10.12
CA GLU A 265 0.74 27.62 -11.23
C GLU A 265 2.13 27.22 -10.74
N SER A 266 2.74 28.00 -9.85
CA SER A 266 4.01 27.62 -9.23
C SER A 266 3.92 26.31 -8.46
N TRP A 267 2.82 26.05 -7.75
CA TRP A 267 2.60 24.75 -7.10
C TRP A 267 2.50 23.61 -8.11
N LEU A 268 1.72 23.80 -9.18
CA LEU A 268 1.54 22.80 -10.23
C LEU A 268 2.85 22.49 -10.97
N VAL A 269 3.72 23.48 -11.21
CA VAL A 269 5.06 23.25 -11.78
C VAL A 269 5.92 22.38 -10.86
N ILE A 270 5.86 22.58 -9.53
CA ILE A 270 6.60 21.73 -8.59
C ILE A 270 6.05 20.29 -8.60
N ASN A 271 4.74 20.13 -8.75
CA ASN A 271 4.06 18.83 -8.70
C ASN A 271 4.11 18.03 -10.01
N TYR A 272 4.05 18.71 -11.17
CA TYR A 272 3.83 18.11 -12.47
C TYR A 272 4.78 18.59 -13.57
N ASP A 273 5.80 19.39 -13.23
CA ASP A 273 6.68 20.09 -14.17
C ASP A 273 6.00 21.17 -15.04
N GLU A 274 6.79 21.86 -15.86
CA GLU A 274 6.35 22.96 -16.74
C GLU A 274 5.26 22.56 -17.75
N ASN A 275 5.08 21.25 -18.01
CA ASN A 275 4.12 20.74 -18.98
C ASN A 275 2.74 20.42 -18.39
N TRP A 276 2.49 20.75 -17.13
CA TRP A 276 1.25 20.41 -16.40
C TRP A 276 -0.05 20.81 -17.13
N ARG A 277 0.00 21.85 -17.97
CA ARG A 277 -1.14 22.31 -18.78
C ARG A 277 -1.54 21.32 -19.87
N THR A 278 -0.64 20.43 -20.29
CA THR A 278 -0.90 19.43 -21.32
C THR A 278 -1.35 18.14 -20.66
N PRO A 279 -2.59 17.66 -20.89
CA PRO A 279 -3.00 16.34 -20.41
C PRO A 279 -2.07 15.25 -20.95
N ILE A 280 -1.53 14.42 -20.06
CA ILE A 280 -0.77 13.23 -20.42
C ILE A 280 -1.51 12.02 -19.84
N PRO A 281 -2.43 11.40 -20.60
CA PRO A 281 -3.11 10.21 -20.14
C PRO A 281 -2.12 9.07 -19.86
N GLY A 282 -2.27 8.44 -18.69
CA GLY A 282 -1.31 7.45 -18.20
C GLY A 282 -0.05 8.02 -17.53
N TYR A 283 0.01 9.34 -17.30
CA TYR A 283 1.11 10.00 -16.58
C TYR A 283 1.48 9.26 -15.30
N ARG A 284 2.78 9.03 -15.10
CA ARG A 284 3.34 8.43 -13.90
C ARG A 284 4.16 9.47 -13.15
N LEU A 285 3.75 9.75 -11.92
CA LEU A 285 4.52 10.58 -10.99
C LEU A 285 5.89 9.95 -10.74
N ALA A 286 6.95 10.69 -11.05
CA ALA A 286 8.33 10.29 -10.81
C ALA A 286 8.94 11.16 -9.70
N THR A 287 8.89 10.69 -8.46
CA THR A 287 9.48 11.43 -7.32
C THR A 287 11.01 11.25 -7.30
N PRO A 288 11.80 12.34 -7.22
CA PRO A 288 13.25 12.25 -7.05
C PRO A 288 13.67 11.37 -5.85
N ILE A 289 14.72 10.55 -6.03
CA ILE A 289 15.12 9.54 -5.04
C ILE A 289 15.53 10.13 -3.68
N ASP A 290 16.10 11.33 -3.68
CA ASP A 290 16.47 12.08 -2.49
C ASP A 290 15.23 12.59 -1.75
N THR A 291 14.21 13.06 -2.46
CA THR A 291 12.89 13.41 -1.90
C THR A 291 12.20 12.18 -1.31
N VAL A 292 12.18 11.05 -2.03
CA VAL A 292 11.65 9.77 -1.50
C VAL A 292 12.35 9.40 -0.20
N ARG A 293 13.69 9.33 -0.21
CA ARG A 293 14.47 8.98 0.99
C ARG A 293 14.18 9.93 2.15
N ARG A 294 14.06 11.22 1.89
CA ARG A 294 13.79 12.23 2.91
C ARG A 294 12.43 12.02 3.56
N PHE A 295 11.37 11.92 2.76
CA PHE A 295 10.01 11.72 3.29
C PHE A 295 9.85 10.38 4.00
N GLN A 296 10.42 9.31 3.47
CA GLN A 296 10.37 8.00 4.13
C GLN A 296 11.05 8.01 5.50
N ASN A 297 12.19 8.72 5.64
CA ASN A 297 12.88 8.82 6.92
C ASN A 297 12.20 9.78 7.90
N TRP A 298 11.58 10.85 7.41
CA TRP A 298 10.88 11.84 8.26
C TRP A 298 9.52 11.35 8.75
N PHE A 299 8.73 10.76 7.85
CA PHE A 299 7.30 10.52 8.08
C PHE A 299 6.93 9.03 8.01
N GLY A 300 7.85 8.17 7.60
CA GLY A 300 7.62 6.73 7.43
C GLY A 300 6.87 6.38 6.14
N SER A 301 6.70 5.08 5.93
CA SER A 301 5.89 4.50 4.84
C SER A 301 5.00 3.42 5.42
N PHE A 302 3.91 3.85 6.05
CA PHE A 302 3.03 2.96 6.78
C PHE A 302 2.26 2.03 5.86
N HIS A 303 2.06 2.39 4.59
CA HIS A 303 1.28 1.62 3.62
C HIS A 303 2.10 0.58 2.83
N GLN A 304 3.39 0.39 3.11
CA GLN A 304 4.25 -0.46 2.28
C GLN A 304 3.68 -1.88 2.15
N SER A 305 3.47 -2.31 0.90
CA SER A 305 2.87 -3.60 0.52
C SER A 305 1.45 -3.89 1.05
N ARG A 306 0.76 -2.91 1.66
CA ARG A 306 -0.57 -3.11 2.25
C ARG A 306 -1.56 -3.65 1.24
N ASP A 307 -1.65 -2.95 0.13
CA ASP A 307 -2.69 -3.21 -0.84
C ASP A 307 -2.44 -4.55 -1.55
N PHE A 308 -1.17 -4.92 -1.74
CA PHE A 308 -0.82 -6.26 -2.21
C PHE A 308 -1.41 -7.32 -1.27
N TRP A 309 -1.21 -7.18 0.04
CA TRP A 309 -1.74 -8.14 1.02
C TRP A 309 -3.27 -8.09 1.12
N ASN A 310 -3.86 -6.90 1.01
CA ASN A 310 -5.31 -6.75 0.96
C ASN A 310 -5.91 -7.50 -0.24
N ASP A 311 -5.36 -7.26 -1.43
CA ASP A 311 -5.81 -7.91 -2.66
C ASP A 311 -5.54 -9.42 -2.62
N HIS A 312 -4.39 -9.84 -2.09
CA HIS A 312 -4.06 -11.24 -1.91
C HIS A 312 -5.13 -11.97 -1.08
N TYR A 313 -5.46 -11.47 0.12
CA TYR A 313 -6.43 -12.12 1.01
C TYR A 313 -7.89 -11.93 0.58
N ARG A 314 -8.20 -10.86 -0.16
CA ARG A 314 -9.52 -10.68 -0.78
C ARG A 314 -9.77 -11.69 -1.89
N LEU A 315 -8.76 -11.97 -2.71
CA LEU A 315 -8.84 -12.90 -3.85
C LEU A 315 -8.53 -14.35 -3.46
N LEU A 316 -8.01 -14.59 -2.26
CA LEU A 316 -7.61 -15.92 -1.79
C LEU A 316 -8.80 -16.87 -1.73
N GLY A 317 -8.62 -18.05 -2.34
CA GLY A 317 -9.54 -19.18 -2.20
C GLY A 317 -9.50 -19.79 -0.78
N VAL A 318 -10.50 -20.60 -0.45
CA VAL A 318 -10.71 -21.17 0.90
C VAL A 318 -9.55 -22.07 1.39
N ASP A 319 -8.72 -22.62 0.49
CA ASP A 319 -7.69 -23.64 0.80
C ASP A 319 -6.23 -23.21 0.51
N ASP A 320 -5.94 -21.94 0.24
CA ASP A 320 -4.69 -21.52 -0.40
C ASP A 320 -3.46 -21.32 0.53
N ASP A 321 -3.55 -21.66 1.83
CA ASP A 321 -2.40 -21.63 2.76
C ASP A 321 -1.31 -22.68 2.42
N THR A 322 -1.50 -23.46 1.35
CA THR A 322 -0.55 -24.46 0.87
C THR A 322 0.84 -23.89 0.64
N LEU A 323 0.93 -22.63 0.21
CA LEU A 323 2.19 -21.93 -0.08
C LEU A 323 3.16 -21.89 1.11
N TRP A 324 2.64 -21.80 2.33
CA TRP A 324 3.47 -21.64 3.54
C TRP A 324 3.46 -22.87 4.45
N ARG A 325 3.01 -24.02 3.92
CA ARG A 325 2.81 -25.25 4.70
C ARG A 325 4.11 -25.82 5.27
N THR A 326 5.22 -25.77 4.52
CA THR A 326 6.52 -26.27 5.00
C THR A 326 6.97 -25.51 6.25
N GLY A 327 6.81 -24.19 6.25
CA GLY A 327 7.11 -23.37 7.42
C GLY A 327 6.15 -23.64 8.59
N ALA A 328 4.84 -23.68 8.32
CA ALA A 328 3.82 -23.96 9.33
C ALA A 328 4.05 -25.31 10.05
N GLU A 329 4.31 -26.39 9.29
CA GLU A 329 4.59 -27.73 9.83
C GLU A 329 5.85 -27.73 10.70
N TRP A 330 6.91 -27.01 10.29
CA TRP A 330 8.12 -26.91 11.10
C TRP A 330 7.89 -26.14 12.41
N ILE A 331 7.14 -25.03 12.36
CA ILE A 331 6.77 -24.26 13.56
C ILE A 331 5.92 -25.11 14.51
N LEU A 332 4.92 -25.83 14.00
CA LEU A 332 4.10 -26.75 14.80
C LEU A 332 4.93 -27.86 15.44
N ALA A 333 5.95 -28.36 14.76
CA ALA A 333 6.89 -29.31 15.34
C ALA A 333 7.70 -28.72 16.52
N GLN A 334 7.73 -27.39 16.69
CA GLN A 334 8.34 -26.73 17.85
C GLN A 334 7.36 -26.55 19.04
N HIS A 335 6.15 -27.11 18.99
CA HIS A 335 5.14 -26.90 20.05
C HIS A 335 5.64 -27.25 21.46
N GLU A 336 6.59 -28.19 21.61
CA GLU A 336 7.17 -28.52 22.91
C GLU A 336 8.05 -27.42 23.50
N SER A 337 8.63 -26.53 22.69
CA SER A 337 9.40 -25.36 23.17
C SER A 337 8.54 -24.10 23.27
N LEU A 338 7.36 -24.11 22.67
CA LEU A 338 6.38 -23.03 22.69
C LEU A 338 5.28 -23.33 23.73
N ARG A 339 5.57 -23.10 25.02
CA ARG A 339 4.67 -23.42 26.15
C ARG A 339 4.08 -22.24 26.90
N ALA A 340 4.39 -20.99 26.54
CA ALA A 340 3.85 -19.83 27.23
C ALA A 340 2.30 -19.79 27.19
N PRO A 341 1.63 -19.24 28.23
CA PRO A 341 0.17 -19.16 28.26
C PRO A 341 -0.41 -18.34 27.10
N TRP A 342 0.36 -17.38 26.59
CA TRP A 342 0.02 -16.57 25.43
C TRP A 342 0.87 -16.96 24.22
N LEU A 343 0.28 -16.90 23.03
CA LEU A 343 0.96 -17.05 21.75
C LEU A 343 0.59 -15.89 20.85
N VAL A 344 1.59 -15.22 20.27
CA VAL A 344 1.41 -14.23 19.21
C VAL A 344 1.77 -14.90 17.87
N ASP A 345 0.78 -15.04 17.01
CA ASP A 345 0.96 -15.41 15.60
C ASP A 345 1.10 -14.12 14.79
N LEU A 346 2.33 -13.72 14.49
CA LEU A 346 2.65 -12.45 13.85
C LEU A 346 2.73 -12.64 12.33
N GLY A 347 1.89 -11.91 11.59
CA GLY A 347 1.63 -12.18 10.18
C GLY A 347 0.75 -13.43 10.02
N CYS A 348 -0.33 -13.52 10.78
CA CYS A 348 -1.12 -14.75 10.91
C CYS A 348 -1.85 -15.18 9.62
N GLY A 349 -2.00 -14.28 8.64
CA GLY A 349 -2.78 -14.56 7.45
C GLY A 349 -4.21 -14.98 7.79
N THR A 350 -4.62 -16.15 7.30
CA THR A 350 -5.93 -16.76 7.59
C THR A 350 -6.13 -17.21 9.04
N GLY A 351 -5.11 -17.08 9.90
CA GLY A 351 -5.15 -17.47 11.31
C GLY A 351 -5.06 -18.97 11.57
N ARG A 352 -4.93 -19.79 10.54
CA ARG A 352 -4.97 -21.25 10.64
C ARG A 352 -3.88 -21.83 11.53
N LEU A 353 -2.64 -21.36 11.40
CA LEU A 353 -1.51 -21.83 12.22
C LEU A 353 -1.74 -21.54 13.70
N GLY A 354 -2.14 -20.31 14.05
CA GLY A 354 -2.55 -19.96 15.41
C GLY A 354 -3.70 -20.83 15.93
N ALA A 355 -4.70 -21.14 15.12
CA ALA A 355 -5.82 -22.01 15.49
C ALA A 355 -5.36 -23.46 15.79
N GLU A 356 -4.43 -24.00 15.00
CA GLU A 356 -3.81 -25.31 15.26
C GLU A 356 -3.08 -25.33 16.61
N PHE A 357 -2.37 -24.25 16.99
CA PHE A 357 -1.80 -24.12 18.34
C PHE A 357 -2.85 -24.00 19.46
N ALA A 358 -3.96 -23.30 19.21
CA ALA A 358 -5.05 -23.20 20.17
C ALA A 358 -5.71 -24.57 20.45
N ALA A 359 -5.71 -25.47 19.46
CA ALA A 359 -6.20 -26.83 19.57
C ALA A 359 -5.22 -27.76 20.32
N LEU A 360 -3.91 -27.57 20.17
CA LEU A 360 -2.88 -28.36 20.88
C LEU A 360 -2.85 -28.10 22.40
N ASN A 361 -3.24 -26.90 22.84
CA ASN A 361 -3.27 -26.55 24.26
C ASN A 361 -4.55 -25.78 24.61
N ALA A 362 -5.46 -26.44 25.32
CA ALA A 362 -6.76 -25.90 25.73
C ALA A 362 -6.69 -24.69 26.68
N SER A 363 -5.54 -24.42 27.31
CA SER A 363 -5.34 -23.27 28.21
C SER A 363 -4.66 -22.07 27.56
N ARG A 364 -4.11 -22.23 26.35
CA ARG A 364 -3.37 -21.19 25.65
C ARG A 364 -4.30 -20.15 25.03
N LYS A 365 -3.95 -18.87 25.14
CA LYS A 365 -4.59 -17.77 24.41
C LYS A 365 -3.74 -17.41 23.18
N VAL A 366 -4.38 -17.23 22.04
CA VAL A 366 -3.74 -16.94 20.75
C VAL A 366 -4.15 -15.54 20.29
N ILE A 367 -3.14 -14.73 20.04
CA ILE A 367 -3.25 -13.40 19.44
C ILE A 367 -2.82 -13.54 17.97
N ALA A 368 -3.78 -13.55 17.07
CA ALA A 368 -3.54 -13.58 15.64
C ALA A 368 -3.40 -12.13 15.12
N ALA A 369 -2.17 -11.74 14.80
CA ALA A 369 -1.85 -10.37 14.46
C ALA A 369 -1.43 -10.26 13.00
N ASP A 370 -2.08 -9.40 12.23
CA ASP A 370 -1.79 -9.20 10.80
C ASP A 370 -1.91 -7.73 10.41
N TYR A 371 -1.30 -7.40 9.28
CA TYR A 371 -1.34 -6.08 8.69
C TYR A 371 -2.53 -5.89 7.75
N SER A 372 -3.02 -6.96 7.12
CA SER A 372 -4.17 -6.90 6.21
C SER A 372 -5.48 -7.04 6.99
N PRO A 373 -6.41 -6.06 6.94
CA PRO A 373 -7.75 -6.25 7.51
C PRO A 373 -8.48 -7.46 6.89
N TYR A 374 -8.27 -7.75 5.61
CA TYR A 374 -8.88 -8.91 4.95
C TYR A 374 -8.29 -10.23 5.44
N ALA A 375 -7.01 -10.28 5.81
CA ALA A 375 -6.44 -11.44 6.49
C ALA A 375 -7.14 -11.67 7.83
N LEU A 376 -7.34 -10.60 8.61
CA LEU A 376 -7.97 -10.65 9.93
C LEU A 376 -9.45 -11.05 9.86
N GLU A 377 -10.18 -10.62 8.83
CA GLU A 377 -11.54 -11.10 8.56
C GLU A 377 -11.56 -12.63 8.42
N ARG A 378 -10.64 -13.20 7.65
CA ARG A 378 -10.49 -14.67 7.52
C ARG A 378 -10.03 -15.32 8.83
N ALA A 379 -9.08 -14.71 9.54
CA ALA A 379 -8.62 -15.22 10.83
C ALA A 379 -9.73 -15.26 11.88
N ALA A 380 -10.66 -14.29 11.85
CA ALA A 380 -11.81 -14.28 12.74
C ALA A 380 -12.78 -15.47 12.49
N GLU A 381 -12.74 -16.09 11.31
CA GLU A 381 -13.55 -17.28 10.98
C GLU A 381 -13.08 -18.55 11.71
N GLN A 382 -11.88 -18.57 12.29
CA GLN A 382 -11.33 -19.73 13.02
C GLN A 382 -12.08 -20.07 14.33
N ARG A 383 -13.13 -19.30 14.68
CA ARG A 383 -14.12 -19.53 15.76
C ARG A 383 -13.58 -20.27 17.00
N CYS A 384 -12.78 -19.56 17.80
CA CYS A 384 -12.26 -20.07 19.08
C CYS A 384 -12.26 -18.94 20.13
N ASP A 385 -12.86 -19.17 21.31
CA ASP A 385 -13.00 -18.16 22.37
C ASP A 385 -11.65 -17.63 22.92
N ARG A 386 -10.58 -18.39 22.70
CA ARG A 386 -9.22 -18.06 23.14
C ARG A 386 -8.37 -17.50 22.00
N PHE A 387 -8.99 -17.18 20.88
CA PHE A 387 -8.34 -16.66 19.68
C PHE A 387 -8.88 -15.27 19.40
N SER A 388 -8.00 -14.26 19.41
CA SER A 388 -8.37 -12.88 19.13
C SER A 388 -7.52 -12.31 18.01
N VAL A 389 -8.17 -11.57 17.11
CA VAL A 389 -7.53 -10.92 15.98
C VAL A 389 -7.09 -9.50 16.33
N HIS A 390 -5.89 -9.11 15.91
CA HIS A 390 -5.34 -7.78 16.16
C HIS A 390 -4.69 -7.20 14.90
N HIS A 391 -5.13 -6.02 14.47
CA HIS A 391 -4.45 -5.31 13.41
C HIS A 391 -3.12 -4.72 13.92
N VAL A 392 -2.02 -5.07 13.26
CA VAL A 392 -0.69 -4.58 13.57
C VAL A 392 0.03 -4.10 12.32
N ASN A 393 0.54 -2.87 12.38
CA ASN A 393 1.40 -2.33 11.33
C ASN A 393 2.84 -2.21 11.84
N LEU A 394 3.70 -3.15 11.46
CA LEU A 394 5.11 -3.16 11.86
C LEU A 394 5.91 -1.98 11.31
N PHE A 395 5.42 -1.22 10.33
CA PHE A 395 6.05 0.03 9.90
C PHE A 395 5.87 1.16 10.92
N ARG A 396 5.02 0.98 11.93
CA ARG A 396 4.80 1.93 13.03
C ARG A 396 5.46 1.42 14.30
N THR A 397 6.17 2.29 15.01
CA THR A 397 6.76 1.96 16.32
C THR A 397 5.70 1.60 17.36
N GLN A 398 4.47 2.09 17.20
CA GLN A 398 3.33 1.71 18.04
C GLN A 398 3.03 0.20 18.00
N SER A 399 3.46 -0.54 16.96
CA SER A 399 3.34 -2.01 16.93
C SER A 399 4.01 -2.71 18.11
N LEU A 400 5.00 -2.09 18.74
CA LEU A 400 5.63 -2.61 19.96
C LEU A 400 4.69 -2.61 21.18
N ALA A 401 3.58 -1.87 21.11
CA ALA A 401 2.53 -1.90 22.14
C ALA A 401 1.59 -3.11 21.98
N LEU A 402 1.74 -3.93 20.93
CA LEU A 402 0.86 -5.07 20.63
C LEU A 402 0.58 -5.94 21.86
N PRO A 403 1.57 -6.42 22.64
CA PRO A 403 1.27 -7.28 23.78
C PRO A 403 0.36 -6.61 24.81
N ARG A 404 0.60 -5.34 25.11
CA ARG A 404 -0.24 -4.56 26.03
C ARG A 404 -1.65 -4.34 25.46
N GLN A 405 -1.75 -4.00 24.17
CA GLN A 405 -3.04 -3.78 23.49
C GLN A 405 -3.87 -5.07 23.37
N ALA A 406 -3.20 -6.22 23.27
CA ALA A 406 -3.81 -7.54 23.26
C ALA A 406 -4.11 -8.09 24.66
N GLY A 407 -3.82 -7.33 25.73
CA GLY A 407 -4.07 -7.75 27.11
C GLY A 407 -3.14 -8.86 27.60
N ILE A 408 -1.99 -9.07 26.96
CA ILE A 408 -0.97 -10.01 27.42
C ILE A 408 -0.38 -9.50 28.74
N ASP A 409 -0.52 -10.29 29.79
CA ASP A 409 -0.16 -9.98 31.17
C ASP A 409 0.96 -10.88 31.74
N GLY A 410 1.57 -11.73 30.90
CA GLY A 410 2.60 -12.69 31.29
C GLY A 410 3.51 -13.10 30.14
N PRO A 411 4.26 -14.21 30.30
CA PRO A 411 5.09 -14.77 29.24
C PRO A 411 4.27 -15.05 27.99
N PHE A 412 4.82 -14.72 26.82
CA PHE A 412 4.20 -15.04 25.54
C PHE A 412 5.23 -15.61 24.56
N ASP A 413 4.78 -16.58 23.78
CA ASP A 413 5.54 -17.10 22.66
C ASP A 413 5.24 -16.29 21.39
N LEU A 414 6.21 -16.25 20.48
CA LEU A 414 6.06 -15.62 19.17
C LEU A 414 6.32 -16.66 18.08
N ILE A 415 5.41 -16.70 17.11
CA ILE A 415 5.63 -17.38 15.84
C ILE A 415 5.49 -16.40 14.68
N GLY A 416 6.23 -16.62 13.60
CA GLY A 416 6.08 -15.88 12.35
C GLY A 416 6.38 -16.78 11.16
N ASN A 417 5.36 -17.10 10.36
CA ASN A 417 5.50 -18.00 9.23
C ASN A 417 5.72 -17.22 7.93
N HIS A 418 6.94 -17.21 7.39
CA HIS A 418 7.30 -16.48 6.17
C HIS A 418 6.98 -14.97 6.18
N LEU A 419 6.90 -14.38 7.39
CA LEU A 419 6.63 -12.96 7.58
C LEU A 419 7.87 -12.10 7.29
N PHE A 420 9.00 -12.41 7.92
CA PHE A 420 10.14 -11.49 8.02
C PHE A 420 10.71 -11.09 6.65
N GLU A 421 10.75 -12.00 5.68
CA GLU A 421 11.21 -11.71 4.32
C GLU A 421 10.27 -10.80 3.53
N SER A 422 8.99 -10.74 3.90
CA SER A 422 8.01 -9.85 3.30
C SER A 422 8.05 -8.43 3.88
N LEU A 423 8.81 -8.22 4.96
CA LEU A 423 8.91 -6.93 5.63
C LEU A 423 9.97 -6.05 4.96
N GLY A 424 9.62 -4.77 4.79
CA GLY A 424 10.61 -3.74 4.50
C GLY A 424 11.56 -3.50 5.69
N ARG A 425 12.70 -2.84 5.44
CA ARG A 425 13.76 -2.61 6.44
C ARG A 425 13.26 -1.99 7.76
N HIS A 426 12.28 -1.09 7.72
CA HIS A 426 11.73 -0.46 8.91
C HIS A 426 10.87 -1.42 9.73
N ALA A 427 9.97 -2.17 9.09
CA ALA A 427 9.11 -3.16 9.74
C ALA A 427 9.89 -4.34 10.31
N LEU A 428 10.93 -4.80 9.59
CA LEU A 428 11.79 -5.89 10.03
C LEU A 428 12.39 -5.65 11.43
N ASN A 429 12.78 -4.40 11.72
CA ASN A 429 13.33 -4.03 13.03
C ASN A 429 12.31 -4.22 14.16
N GLN A 430 11.02 -3.99 13.91
CA GLN A 430 9.98 -4.22 14.91
C GLN A 430 9.74 -5.71 15.13
N GLY A 431 9.79 -6.53 14.07
CA GLY A 431 9.75 -7.99 14.19
C GLY A 431 10.81 -8.53 15.15
N PHE A 432 12.07 -8.09 15.02
CA PHE A 432 13.14 -8.46 15.96
C PHE A 432 12.87 -7.96 17.39
N ARG A 433 12.35 -6.74 17.56
CA ARG A 433 12.05 -6.21 18.89
C ARG A 433 10.92 -6.99 19.57
N ILE A 434 9.88 -7.39 18.84
CA ILE A 434 8.80 -8.24 19.36
C ILE A 434 9.32 -9.63 19.72
N ALA A 435 10.18 -10.23 18.89
CA ALA A 435 10.84 -11.50 19.21
C ALA A 435 11.67 -11.42 20.50
N ARG A 436 12.41 -10.32 20.68
CA ARG A 436 13.14 -10.06 21.92
C ARG A 436 12.21 -9.87 23.12
N MET A 437 11.06 -9.21 22.94
CA MET A 437 10.06 -9.04 24.00
C MET A 437 9.49 -10.39 24.43
N ALA A 438 9.17 -11.29 23.49
CA ALA A 438 8.71 -12.64 23.77
C ALA A 438 9.72 -13.40 24.64
N LEU A 439 10.99 -13.42 24.22
CA LEU A 439 12.07 -14.06 24.98
C LEU A 439 12.27 -13.46 26.37
N ARG A 440 12.26 -12.13 26.50
CA ARG A 440 12.41 -11.45 27.79
C ARG A 440 11.21 -11.62 28.72
N SER A 441 10.04 -11.90 28.17
CA SER A 441 8.85 -12.23 28.96
C SER A 441 8.93 -13.64 29.58
N GLY A 442 9.91 -14.46 29.17
CA GLY A 442 10.04 -15.86 29.57
C GLY A 442 9.42 -16.85 28.58
N GLY A 443 8.98 -16.38 27.41
CA GLY A 443 8.54 -17.23 26.30
C GLY A 443 9.67 -17.56 25.32
N SER A 444 9.25 -18.09 24.18
CA SER A 444 10.07 -18.57 23.06
C SER A 444 9.69 -17.83 21.79
N ALA A 445 10.62 -17.73 20.84
CA ALA A 445 10.34 -17.14 19.54
C ALA A 445 10.92 -18.01 18.42
N VAL A 446 10.09 -18.32 17.42
CA VAL A 446 10.51 -19.03 16.21
C VAL A 446 9.91 -18.41 14.96
N ALA A 447 10.58 -18.53 13.82
CA ALA A 447 10.08 -18.05 12.55
C ALA A 447 10.54 -18.93 11.38
N THR A 448 9.92 -18.78 10.23
CA THR A 448 10.38 -19.37 8.96
C THR A 448 10.55 -18.27 7.91
N LEU A 449 11.51 -18.48 7.00
CA LEU A 449 11.82 -17.54 5.94
C LEU A 449 12.28 -18.27 4.67
N TYR A 450 12.26 -17.57 3.54
CA TYR A 450 12.96 -17.98 2.31
C TYR A 450 14.35 -17.36 2.19
N GLY A 451 15.34 -18.18 1.84
CA GLY A 451 16.73 -17.78 1.64
C GLY A 451 17.07 -17.37 0.20
N ARG A 452 16.19 -17.63 -0.77
CA ARG A 452 16.41 -17.32 -2.19
C ARG A 452 15.18 -16.67 -2.81
N ARG A 453 15.41 -15.54 -3.49
CA ARG A 453 14.38 -14.78 -4.19
C ARG A 453 13.77 -15.60 -5.34
N ASP A 454 12.45 -15.51 -5.51
CA ASP A 454 11.79 -16.03 -6.70
C ASP A 454 11.95 -15.04 -7.86
N LEU A 455 12.74 -15.43 -8.86
CA LEU A 455 13.02 -14.60 -10.03
C LEU A 455 11.87 -14.61 -11.06
N ASN A 456 10.88 -15.50 -10.90
CA ASN A 456 9.70 -15.49 -11.75
C ASN A 456 8.68 -14.43 -11.32
N ARG A 457 8.87 -13.81 -10.14
CA ARG A 457 7.99 -12.76 -9.61
C ARG A 457 8.60 -11.37 -9.83
N PRO A 458 7.77 -10.34 -10.09
CA PRO A 458 8.23 -8.96 -10.19
C PRO A 458 8.97 -8.51 -8.94
N HIS A 459 9.87 -7.53 -9.06
CA HIS A 459 10.61 -6.98 -7.91
C HIS A 459 9.70 -6.42 -6.82
N GLY A 460 8.58 -5.81 -7.19
CA GLY A 460 7.63 -5.22 -6.23
C GLY A 460 6.74 -6.24 -5.52
N ASP A 461 6.77 -7.52 -5.91
CA ASP A 461 5.92 -8.55 -5.32
C ASP A 461 6.58 -9.13 -4.05
N PRO A 462 6.03 -8.87 -2.84
CA PRO A 462 6.61 -9.35 -1.59
C PRO A 462 6.59 -10.88 -1.47
N MET A 463 5.73 -11.59 -2.21
CA MET A 463 5.74 -13.06 -2.25
C MET A 463 6.98 -13.61 -2.94
N GLY A 464 7.71 -12.80 -3.72
CA GLY A 464 8.97 -13.20 -4.34
C GLY A 464 10.20 -12.97 -3.46
N TRP A 465 10.06 -12.23 -2.37
CA TRP A 465 11.18 -11.78 -1.55
C TRP A 465 11.81 -12.91 -0.73
N ALA A 466 13.02 -12.64 -0.24
CA ALA A 466 13.84 -13.56 0.51
C ALA A 466 14.90 -12.80 1.30
N ILE A 467 15.37 -13.38 2.40
CA ILE A 467 16.50 -12.88 3.18
C ILE A 467 17.53 -14.00 3.32
N ALA A 468 18.78 -13.70 2.93
CA ALA A 468 19.88 -14.64 3.09
C ALA A 468 20.11 -14.97 4.58
N PRO A 469 20.26 -16.25 4.98
CA PRO A 469 20.37 -16.61 6.40
C PRO A 469 21.48 -15.89 7.16
N ALA A 470 22.66 -15.75 6.55
CA ALA A 470 23.79 -15.05 7.18
C ALA A 470 23.48 -13.58 7.50
N TRP A 471 22.81 -12.89 6.58
CA TRP A 471 22.38 -11.51 6.80
C TRP A 471 21.30 -11.43 7.89
N PHE A 472 20.38 -12.39 7.95
CA PHE A 472 19.35 -12.44 8.98
C PHE A 472 19.96 -12.58 10.38
N VAL A 473 20.96 -13.47 10.53
CA VAL A 473 21.69 -13.67 11.79
C VAL A 473 22.42 -12.41 12.22
N GLU A 474 23.20 -11.80 11.31
CA GLU A 474 23.91 -10.54 11.58
C GLU A 474 22.93 -9.44 11.99
N ARG A 475 21.78 -9.37 11.32
CA ARG A 475 20.76 -8.37 11.64
C ARG A 475 20.11 -8.62 13.01
N ALA A 476 19.80 -9.86 13.35
CA ALA A 476 19.23 -10.24 14.66
C ALA A 476 20.17 -9.84 15.81
N ALA A 477 21.48 -10.02 15.64
CA ALA A 477 22.49 -9.67 16.65
C ALA A 477 22.46 -8.17 17.04
N HIS A 478 22.14 -7.27 16.11
CA HIS A 478 21.97 -5.84 16.41
C HIS A 478 20.82 -5.54 17.38
N PHE A 479 19.92 -6.50 17.60
CA PHE A 479 18.82 -6.42 18.56
C PHE A 479 19.08 -7.25 19.82
N GLY A 480 20.29 -7.78 20.00
CA GLY A 480 20.64 -8.65 21.13
C GLY A 480 19.98 -10.03 21.04
N LEU A 481 19.83 -10.54 19.82
CA LEU A 481 19.27 -11.86 19.53
C LEU A 481 20.31 -12.74 18.85
N ASP A 482 20.41 -13.98 19.29
CA ASP A 482 21.02 -15.06 18.52
C ASP A 482 19.92 -15.76 17.70
N ALA A 483 20.22 -16.10 16.45
CA ALA A 483 19.30 -16.74 15.52
C ALA A 483 19.89 -18.06 14.99
N GLU A 484 19.43 -19.19 15.51
CA GLU A 484 19.81 -20.52 15.04
C GLU A 484 19.08 -20.83 13.73
N ILE A 485 19.81 -21.09 12.65
CA ILE A 485 19.25 -21.39 11.33
C ILE A 485 19.08 -22.91 11.15
N VAL A 486 17.87 -23.34 10.80
CA VAL A 486 17.54 -24.73 10.49
C VAL A 486 17.10 -24.84 9.03
N LYS A 487 17.85 -25.57 8.19
CA LYS A 487 17.42 -25.81 6.79
C LYS A 487 16.16 -26.67 6.76
N LEU A 488 15.17 -26.25 5.99
CA LEU A 488 13.94 -27.01 5.77
C LEU A 488 13.98 -27.75 4.44
N LYS A 489 13.28 -28.88 4.37
CA LYS A 489 13.11 -29.63 3.13
C LYS A 489 11.98 -28.97 2.32
N PRO A 490 12.26 -28.33 1.17
CA PRO A 490 11.23 -27.65 0.40
C PRO A 490 10.25 -28.62 -0.25
N ARG A 491 8.98 -28.21 -0.34
CA ARG A 491 8.00 -28.81 -1.26
C ARG A 491 8.25 -28.39 -2.70
N SER A 492 7.56 -29.02 -3.66
CA SER A 492 7.71 -28.77 -5.10
C SER A 492 7.71 -27.29 -5.49
N GLU A 493 6.74 -26.57 -4.94
CA GLU A 493 6.45 -25.16 -5.12
C GLU A 493 7.51 -24.23 -4.50
N GLU A 494 8.27 -24.73 -3.51
CA GLU A 494 9.29 -23.96 -2.79
C GLU A 494 10.73 -24.36 -3.16
N LYS A 495 10.93 -25.36 -4.02
CA LYS A 495 12.25 -25.91 -4.35
C LYS A 495 13.27 -24.84 -4.75
N ARG A 496 12.81 -23.76 -5.37
CA ARG A 496 13.67 -22.66 -5.84
C ARG A 496 13.91 -21.58 -4.78
N ARG A 497 13.21 -21.61 -3.65
CA ARG A 497 13.18 -20.52 -2.65
C ARG A 497 14.03 -20.78 -1.40
N ALA A 498 14.47 -22.02 -1.19
CA ALA A 498 15.33 -22.43 -0.07
C ALA A 498 14.77 -22.00 1.31
N PRO A 499 13.66 -22.61 1.77
CA PRO A 499 13.07 -22.31 3.07
C PRO A 499 14.00 -22.71 4.23
N TYR A 500 13.99 -21.92 5.29
CA TYR A 500 14.70 -22.19 6.55
C TYR A 500 13.86 -21.75 7.75
N GLY A 501 13.98 -22.48 8.85
CA GLY A 501 13.48 -22.12 10.16
C GLY A 501 14.52 -21.34 10.96
N VAL A 502 14.05 -20.54 11.91
CA VAL A 502 14.86 -19.77 12.85
C VAL A 502 14.36 -20.00 14.25
N ARG A 503 15.26 -20.34 15.17
CA ARG A 503 15.00 -20.26 16.62
C ARG A 503 15.76 -19.09 17.20
N PHE A 504 15.04 -18.20 17.88
CA PHE A 504 15.66 -17.05 18.51
C PHE A 504 16.04 -17.37 19.96
N SER A 505 17.15 -16.81 20.42
CA SER A 505 17.53 -16.76 21.83
C SER A 505 18.13 -15.39 22.16
N LEU A 506 18.23 -15.05 23.45
CA LEU A 506 18.88 -13.81 23.86
C LEU A 506 20.39 -13.97 23.74
N ALA A 507 21.04 -13.08 23.00
CA ALA A 507 22.49 -13.03 22.97
C ALA A 507 23.02 -12.72 24.39
N PRO A 508 24.13 -13.34 24.83
CA PRO A 508 24.72 -13.04 26.12
C PRO A 508 25.08 -11.54 26.22
N ASP A 509 24.75 -10.91 27.36
CA ASP A 509 25.01 -9.49 27.57
C ASP A 509 26.51 -9.18 27.35
N ILE A 510 26.82 -8.27 26.42
CA ILE A 510 28.20 -7.83 26.11
C ILE A 510 28.88 -7.12 27.32
N ARG A 511 28.17 -6.91 28.44
CA ARG A 511 28.69 -6.24 29.65
C ARG A 511 29.70 -7.04 30.47
N THR A 512 30.02 -8.28 30.11
CA THR A 512 31.05 -9.10 30.80
C THR A 512 32.26 -9.45 29.94
N ALA A 513 32.58 -8.67 28.90
CA ALA A 513 33.86 -8.77 28.22
C ALA A 513 34.89 -7.79 28.82
N THR A 514 35.63 -8.29 29.83
CA THR A 514 36.98 -7.87 30.24
C THR A 514 37.28 -6.38 30.40
N LYS A 515 37.37 -5.93 31.67
CA LYS A 515 38.25 -4.81 32.05
C LYS A 515 39.65 -5.05 31.44
N PRO A 516 40.31 -4.04 30.86
CA PRO A 516 41.73 -4.15 30.54
C PRO A 516 42.47 -4.46 31.85
N LYS A 517 43.36 -5.46 31.83
CA LYS A 517 44.37 -5.58 32.88
C LYS A 517 45.23 -4.33 32.82
N GLU A 518 45.05 -3.43 33.76
CA GLU A 518 46.12 -2.51 34.17
C GLU A 518 47.26 -3.38 34.69
N ASN A 519 48.36 -3.43 33.94
CA ASN A 519 49.64 -3.87 34.47
C ASN A 519 50.52 -2.63 34.61
N SER A 520 50.85 -2.41 35.88
CA SER A 520 52.02 -1.72 36.44
C SER A 520 53.28 -1.70 35.58
#